data_AF-A0AAW2F2K4-F1
#
_entry.id   AF-A0AAW2F2K4-F1
#
_cell.length_a   1.000
_cell.length_b   1.000
_cell.length_c   1.000
_cell.angle_alpha   90.00
_cell.angle_beta   90.00
_cell.angle_gamma   90.00
#
_symmetry.space_group_name_H-M   'P 1'
#
loop_
_entity.id
_entity.type
_entity.pdbx_description
1 polymer ?
#
loop_
_entity_poly.entity_id
_entity_poly.type
_entity_poly.pdbx_seq_one_letter_code
_entity_poly.pdbx_strand_id
1 'polypeptide(L)'
;MGSSDARSPEVKSLLPDDDDDDDEDESLTERLLGLTEMFPEPVRNFGYNVGTCLCTCIKGLYTYSCSATWLIFSSSTILFAPIIFEMERAQMEDLQRTQQKQVLLGPNTALSGVNTSGLPMAPPVQR
;
A
#
# COMPACT_ATOMS: atom_id res chain seq x y z
N MET A 1 -16.13 62.83 -70.86
CA MET A 1 -15.64 61.50 -70.46
C MET A 1 -16.49 60.99 -69.32
N GLY A 2 -17.19 59.87 -69.53
CA GLY A 2 -18.14 59.30 -68.59
C GLY A 2 -17.45 58.49 -67.51
N SER A 3 -17.83 58.75 -66.26
CA SER A 3 -17.42 58.00 -65.08
C SER A 3 -18.62 57.18 -64.62
N SER A 4 -18.71 55.93 -65.06
CA SER A 4 -19.46 54.86 -64.37
C SER A 4 -19.08 53.53 -65.01
N ASP A 5 -18.48 52.62 -64.25
CA ASP A 5 -18.85 51.21 -64.40
C ASP A 5 -18.76 50.54 -63.02
N ALA A 6 -19.90 49.99 -62.63
CA ALA A 6 -20.16 49.32 -61.38
C ALA A 6 -20.20 47.83 -61.66
N ARG A 7 -19.38 47.01 -60.98
CA ARG A 7 -19.63 45.57 -60.87
C ARG A 7 -18.91 44.91 -59.69
N SER A 8 -19.71 44.55 -58.69
CA SER A 8 -19.48 43.55 -57.64
C SER A 8 -19.01 42.20 -58.24
N PRO A 9 -18.29 41.30 -57.53
CA PRO A 9 -18.75 40.71 -56.26
C PRO A 9 -17.68 40.58 -55.17
N GLU A 10 -18.15 40.27 -53.96
CA GLU A 10 -17.37 39.61 -52.92
C GLU A 10 -16.45 38.55 -53.50
N VAL A 11 -15.14 38.79 -53.42
CA VAL A 11 -14.19 37.71 -53.24
C VAL A 11 -13.66 37.90 -51.84
N LYS A 12 -14.37 37.26 -50.90
CA LYS A 12 -13.74 36.59 -49.77
C LYS A 12 -12.60 35.80 -50.39
N SER A 13 -11.45 36.46 -50.57
CA SER A 13 -10.25 35.81 -51.03
C SER A 13 -10.01 34.80 -49.94
N LEU A 14 -10.32 33.57 -50.30
CA LEU A 14 -9.88 32.34 -49.69
C LEU A 14 -8.39 32.52 -49.43
N LEU A 15 -8.05 33.16 -48.31
CA LEU A 15 -6.98 32.62 -47.52
C LEU A 15 -7.41 31.17 -47.36
N PRO A 16 -6.59 30.21 -47.79
CA PRO A 16 -6.78 28.86 -47.30
C PRO A 16 -7.02 29.01 -45.80
N ASP A 17 -8.15 28.50 -45.31
CA ASP A 17 -8.12 27.81 -44.03
C ASP A 17 -7.03 26.74 -44.22
N ASP A 18 -5.76 27.13 -44.08
CA ASP A 18 -4.74 26.26 -43.53
C ASP A 18 -5.10 26.19 -42.04
N ASP A 19 -6.25 25.58 -41.77
CA ASP A 19 -6.49 24.74 -40.60
C ASP A 19 -5.66 23.46 -40.82
N ASP A 20 -4.37 23.61 -41.10
CA ASP A 20 -3.39 22.62 -40.67
C ASP A 20 -3.23 22.89 -39.17
N ASP A 21 -4.29 22.52 -38.41
CA ASP A 21 -4.28 22.25 -36.98
C ASP A 21 -3.37 21.02 -36.71
N ASP A 22 -2.13 21.06 -37.22
CA ASP A 22 -1.00 20.26 -36.75
C ASP A 22 -0.44 20.93 -35.48
N ASP A 23 -1.33 21.36 -34.58
CA ASP A 23 -0.96 21.63 -33.20
C ASP A 23 -0.53 20.29 -32.61
N GLU A 24 0.78 20.03 -32.57
CA GLU A 24 1.35 18.91 -31.82
C GLU A 24 0.69 18.90 -30.43
N ASP A 25 0.04 17.78 -30.10
CA ASP A 25 -0.67 17.62 -28.82
C ASP A 25 0.27 17.98 -27.67
N GLU A 26 0.11 19.19 -27.12
CA GLU A 26 0.97 19.69 -26.04
C GLU A 26 1.00 18.66 -24.91
N SER A 27 2.19 18.20 -24.55
CA SER A 27 2.35 17.31 -23.42
C SER A 27 1.87 17.98 -22.15
N LEU A 28 1.31 17.21 -21.22
CA LEU A 28 0.99 17.70 -19.87
C LEU A 28 2.22 18.35 -19.19
N THR A 29 3.44 17.92 -19.55
CA THR A 29 4.68 18.53 -19.07
C THR A 29 4.90 19.93 -19.64
N GLU A 30 4.60 20.16 -20.92
CA GLU A 30 4.75 21.45 -21.59
C GLU A 30 3.73 22.45 -21.04
N ARG A 31 2.48 22.01 -20.82
CA ARG A 31 1.47 22.82 -20.14
C ARG A 31 1.85 23.18 -18.71
N LEU A 32 2.36 22.22 -17.94
CA LEU A 32 2.85 22.46 -16.58
C LEU A 32 4.05 23.40 -16.58
N LEU A 33 4.95 23.27 -17.55
CA LEU A 33 6.12 24.11 -17.71
C LEU A 33 5.71 25.55 -18.08
N GLY A 34 4.80 25.72 -19.05
CA GLY A 34 4.25 27.02 -19.42
C GLY A 34 3.51 27.70 -18.26
N LEU A 35 2.71 26.94 -17.50
CA LEU A 35 2.11 27.46 -16.26
C LEU A 35 3.17 27.85 -15.23
N THR A 36 4.25 27.07 -15.07
CA THR A 36 5.32 27.40 -14.13
C THR A 36 6.07 28.67 -14.52
N GLU A 37 6.07 29.01 -15.81
CA GLU A 37 6.71 30.21 -16.37
C GLU A 37 5.95 31.50 -16.03
N MET A 38 4.66 31.44 -15.75
CA MET A 38 3.88 32.60 -15.26
C MET A 38 4.12 32.93 -13.78
N PHE A 39 4.78 32.05 -13.00
CA PHE A 39 5.02 32.28 -11.57
C PHE A 39 6.40 32.91 -11.30
N PRO A 40 6.51 33.77 -10.26
CA PRO A 40 7.76 34.40 -9.90
C PRO A 40 8.79 33.38 -9.38
N GLU A 41 10.08 33.63 -9.65
CA GLU A 41 11.20 32.72 -9.32
C GLU A 41 11.21 32.17 -7.88
N PRO A 42 10.87 32.94 -6.82
CA PRO A 42 10.86 32.41 -5.46
C PRO A 42 9.89 31.24 -5.26
N VAL A 43 8.72 31.27 -5.92
CA VAL A 43 7.70 30.21 -5.83
C VAL A 43 8.18 28.95 -6.55
N ARG A 44 8.81 29.11 -7.71
CA ARG A 44 9.35 28.01 -8.50
C ARG A 44 10.54 27.33 -7.80
N ASN A 45 11.43 28.13 -7.20
CA ASN A 45 12.54 27.62 -6.38
C ASN A 45 12.05 26.90 -5.13
N PHE A 46 11.00 27.40 -4.47
CA PHE A 46 10.39 26.72 -3.33
C PHE A 46 9.80 25.37 -3.74
N GLY A 47 9.05 25.29 -4.85
CA GLY A 47 8.52 24.04 -5.37
C GLY A 47 9.62 23.01 -5.70
N TYR A 48 10.69 23.46 -6.36
CA TYR A 48 11.86 22.62 -6.63
C TYR A 48 12.55 22.14 -5.36
N ASN A 49 12.74 23.01 -4.37
CA ASN A 49 13.38 22.65 -3.11
C ASN A 49 12.51 21.70 -2.28
N VAL A 50 11.19 21.88 -2.27
CA VAL A 50 10.25 20.95 -1.64
C VAL A 50 10.25 19.60 -2.34
N GLY A 51 10.22 19.57 -3.67
CA GLY A 51 10.26 18.33 -4.44
C GLY A 51 11.56 17.54 -4.22
N THR A 52 12.70 18.23 -4.26
CA THR A 52 14.02 17.61 -4.00
C THR A 52 14.18 17.18 -2.55
N CYS A 53 13.69 17.97 -1.59
CA CYS A 53 13.62 17.61 -0.18
C CYS A 53 12.78 16.35 0.01
N LEU A 54 11.58 16.29 -0.57
CA LEU A 54 10.69 15.13 -0.47
C LEU A 54 11.34 13.87 -1.06
N CYS A 55 11.94 13.96 -2.25
CA CYS A 55 12.68 12.85 -2.85
C CYS A 55 13.83 12.35 -1.95
N THR A 56 14.56 13.28 -1.34
CA THR A 56 15.66 12.96 -0.42
C THR A 56 15.14 12.35 0.88
N CYS A 57 14.04 12.88 1.43
CA CYS A 57 13.36 12.34 2.60
C CYS A 57 12.83 10.94 2.35
N ILE A 58 12.19 10.66 1.21
CA ILE A 58 11.69 9.32 0.88
C ILE A 58 12.85 8.33 0.80
N LYS A 59 13.94 8.69 0.10
CA LYS A 59 15.14 7.85 0.04
C LYS A 59 15.73 7.60 1.44
N GLY A 60 15.86 8.65 2.25
CA GLY A 60 16.38 8.56 3.61
C GLY A 60 15.49 7.75 4.55
N LEU A 61 14.17 7.93 4.48
CA LEU A 61 13.20 7.16 5.26
C LEU A 61 13.18 5.69 4.83
N TYR A 62 13.35 5.40 3.55
CA TYR A 62 13.45 4.03 3.07
C TYR A 62 14.68 3.32 3.63
N THR A 63 15.87 3.94 3.53
CA THR A 63 17.10 3.34 4.08
C THR A 63 17.05 3.25 5.60
N TYR A 64 16.57 4.31 6.28
CA TYR A 64 16.38 4.33 7.73
C TYR A 64 15.41 3.26 8.19
N SER A 65 14.25 3.11 7.54
CA SER A 65 13.25 2.11 7.91
C SER A 65 13.78 0.69 7.73
N CYS A 66 14.56 0.43 6.68
CA CYS A 66 15.20 -0.86 6.48
C CYS A 66 16.18 -1.19 7.62
N SER A 67 17.06 -0.24 7.98
CA SER A 67 17.98 -0.40 9.11
C SER A 67 17.27 -0.49 10.46
N ALA A 68 16.27 0.36 10.70
CA ALA A 68 15.49 0.36 11.93
C ALA A 68 14.72 -0.96 12.10
N THR A 69 14.10 -1.46 11.02
CA THR A 69 13.39 -2.75 11.05
C THR A 69 14.35 -3.88 11.39
N TRP A 70 15.55 -3.90 10.79
CA TRP A 70 16.57 -4.89 11.12
C TRP A 70 16.98 -4.85 12.60
N LEU A 71 17.21 -3.65 13.13
CA LEU A 71 17.60 -3.47 14.53
C LEU A 71 16.48 -3.84 15.50
N ILE A 72 15.25 -3.38 15.23
CA ILE A 72 14.07 -3.70 16.05
C ILE A 72 13.82 -5.20 16.04
N PHE A 73 13.83 -5.83 14.86
CA PHE A 73 13.60 -7.27 14.74
C PHE A 73 14.67 -8.09 15.46
N SER A 74 15.94 -7.74 15.24
CA SER A 74 17.07 -8.43 15.91
C SER A 74 17.03 -8.23 17.41
N SER A 75 16.79 -7.00 17.87
CA SER A 75 16.71 -6.66 19.30
C SER A 75 15.53 -7.36 19.97
N SER A 76 14.35 -7.30 19.35
CA SER A 76 13.13 -7.99 19.78
C SER A 76 13.39 -9.48 19.99
N THR A 77 14.01 -10.15 19.02
CA THR A 77 14.31 -11.58 19.09
C THR A 77 15.17 -11.95 20.31
N ILE A 78 16.21 -11.15 20.61
CA ILE A 78 17.10 -11.41 21.75
C ILE A 78 16.38 -11.20 23.10
N LEU A 79 15.50 -10.20 23.17
CA LEU A 79 14.74 -9.88 24.37
C LEU A 79 13.62 -10.88 24.65
N PHE A 80 12.95 -11.38 23.61
CA PHE A 80 11.85 -12.33 23.75
C PHE A 80 12.32 -13.77 23.97
N ALA A 81 13.54 -14.14 23.59
CA ALA A 81 14.02 -15.51 23.76
C ALA A 81 13.96 -16.02 25.22
N PRO A 82 14.41 -15.27 26.26
CA PRO A 82 14.24 -15.68 27.66
C PRO A 82 12.76 -15.73 28.09
N ILE A 83 11.96 -14.75 27.66
CA ILE A 83 10.54 -14.64 28.02
C ILE A 83 9.77 -15.84 27.48
N ILE A 84 10.02 -16.23 26.23
CA ILE A 84 9.38 -17.40 25.60
C ILE A 84 9.76 -18.67 26.36
N PHE A 85 11.01 -18.85 26.77
CA PHE A 85 11.43 -20.03 27.52
C PHE A 85 10.73 -20.15 28.88
N GLU A 86 10.51 -19.04 29.58
CA GLU A 86 9.72 -19.04 30.81
C GLU A 86 8.26 -19.39 30.56
N MET A 87 7.66 -18.87 29.49
CA MET A 87 6.29 -19.17 29.12
C MET A 87 6.09 -20.62 28.66
N GLU A 88 7.04 -21.20 27.92
CA GLU A 88 7.00 -22.61 27.50
C GLU A 88 7.13 -23.56 28.69
N ARG A 89 7.99 -23.24 29.68
CA ARG A 89 8.10 -24.04 30.90
C ARG A 89 6.80 -24.06 31.70
N ALA A 90 6.16 -22.90 31.85
CA ALA A 90 4.86 -22.82 32.52
C ALA A 90 3.80 -23.64 31.78
N GLN A 91 3.77 -23.56 30.45
CA GLN A 91 2.84 -24.37 29.64
C GLN A 91 3.14 -25.87 29.70
N MET A 92 4.40 -26.29 29.76
CA MET A 92 4.74 -27.71 29.88
C MET A 92 4.28 -28.31 31.21
N GLU A 93 4.37 -27.57 32.32
CA GLU A 93 3.85 -28.04 33.61
C GLU A 93 2.33 -28.20 33.60
N ASP A 94 1.60 -27.26 33.02
CA ASP A 94 0.14 -27.33 32.90
C ASP A 94 -0.32 -28.44 31.94
N LEU A 95 0.41 -28.63 30.83
CA LEU A 95 0.15 -29.72 29.89
C LEU A 95 0.41 -31.07 30.54
N GLN A 96 1.52 -31.23 31.27
CA GLN A 96 1.81 -32.47 32.00
C GLN A 96 0.78 -32.74 33.09
N ARG A 97 0.33 -31.72 33.84
CA ARG A 97 -0.77 -31.90 34.80
C ARG A 97 -2.07 -32.32 34.14
N THR A 98 -2.37 -31.79 32.96
CA THR A 98 -3.57 -32.16 32.20
C THR A 98 -3.47 -33.57 31.64
N GLN A 99 -2.29 -33.97 31.15
CA GLN A 99 -2.00 -35.32 30.67
C GLN A 99 -1.97 -36.35 31.81
N GLN A 100 -1.37 -36.02 32.96
CA GLN A 100 -1.42 -36.86 34.16
C GLN A 100 -2.87 -37.04 34.63
N LYS A 101 -3.66 -35.96 34.64
CA LYS A 101 -5.09 -36.07 34.90
C LYS A 101 -5.74 -37.00 33.88
N GLN A 102 -5.58 -36.83 32.56
CA GLN A 102 -6.18 -37.69 31.54
C GLN A 102 -5.70 -39.16 31.55
N VAL A 103 -4.45 -39.45 31.90
CA VAL A 103 -3.92 -40.82 31.98
C VAL A 103 -4.37 -41.51 33.26
N LEU A 104 -4.36 -40.82 34.41
CA LEU A 104 -4.81 -41.38 35.68
C LEU A 104 -6.33 -41.59 35.71
N LEU A 105 -7.05 -40.81 34.91
CA LEU A 105 -8.49 -40.84 34.76
C LEU A 105 -8.94 -41.66 33.54
N GLY A 106 -8.01 -42.07 32.68
CA GLY A 106 -8.28 -42.62 31.36
C GLY A 106 -9.21 -41.74 30.51
N PRO A 107 -9.38 -42.05 29.22
CA PRO A 107 -10.43 -41.46 28.38
C PRO A 107 -11.88 -41.65 28.92
N ASN A 108 -12.07 -42.37 30.04
CA ASN A 108 -13.38 -42.82 30.52
C ASN A 108 -13.91 -42.14 31.79
N THR A 109 -13.09 -41.54 32.65
CA THR A 109 -13.67 -40.93 33.88
C THR A 109 -14.24 -39.51 33.65
N ALA A 110 -13.90 -38.84 32.54
CA ALA A 110 -14.66 -37.66 32.09
C ALA A 110 -16.10 -38.00 31.64
N LEU A 111 -16.37 -39.28 31.32
CA LEU A 111 -17.71 -39.79 31.00
C LEU A 111 -18.40 -40.42 32.22
N SER A 112 -17.68 -40.62 33.33
CA SER A 112 -18.25 -41.23 34.55
C SER A 112 -18.94 -40.22 35.48
N GLY A 113 -18.76 -38.91 35.24
CA GLY A 113 -19.44 -37.83 35.96
C GLY A 113 -20.58 -37.16 35.20
N VAL A 114 -20.76 -37.48 33.91
CA VAL A 114 -21.95 -37.05 33.15
C VAL A 114 -22.90 -38.23 33.09
N ASN A 115 -24.00 -38.07 33.81
CA ASN A 115 -25.24 -38.81 33.71
C ASN A 115 -25.38 -39.65 32.44
N THR A 116 -25.73 -40.90 32.70
CA THR A 116 -26.31 -41.95 31.86
C THR A 116 -27.56 -41.52 31.07
N SER A 117 -27.50 -40.44 30.29
CA SER A 117 -28.62 -39.98 29.46
C SER A 117 -28.11 -39.39 28.15
N GLY A 118 -27.82 -40.26 27.19
CA GLY A 118 -27.80 -39.88 25.77
C GLY A 118 -26.57 -40.30 24.97
N LEU A 119 -26.59 -41.56 24.51
CA LEU A 119 -25.98 -42.07 23.27
C LEU A 119 -24.50 -42.51 23.30
N PRO A 120 -24.18 -43.75 22.85
CA PRO A 120 -22.83 -44.25 22.72
C PRO A 120 -22.12 -43.71 21.46
N MET A 121 -20.82 -43.50 21.62
CA MET A 121 -19.82 -43.16 20.62
C MET A 121 -19.76 -44.18 19.47
N ALA A 122 -19.75 -43.70 18.22
CA ALA A 122 -19.41 -44.49 17.03
C ALA A 122 -17.92 -44.27 16.65
N PRO A 123 -17.18 -45.32 16.25
CA PRO A 123 -15.75 -45.25 15.95
C PRO A 123 -15.45 -44.62 14.57
N PRO A 124 -14.20 -44.14 14.33
CA PRO A 124 -13.77 -43.65 13.02
C PRO A 124 -13.62 -44.79 12.01
N VAL A 125 -14.25 -44.63 10.84
CA VAL A 125 -14.07 -45.52 9.69
C VAL A 125 -12.85 -45.07 8.90
N GLN A 126 -11.83 -45.93 8.81
CA GLN A 126 -10.72 -45.76 7.88
C GLN A 126 -11.16 -46.16 6.48
N ARG A 127 -10.98 -45.27 5.50
CA ARG A 127 -10.72 -45.60 4.10
C ARG A 127 -9.79 -44.57 3.48
#